data_AF-A0AAI8CLF3-F1
#
_entry.id   AF-A0AAI8CLF3-F1
#
_cell.length_a   1.000
_cell.length_b   1.000
_cell.length_c   1.000
_cell.angle_alpha   90.00
_cell.angle_beta   90.00
_cell.angle_gamma   90.00
#
_symmetry.space_group_name_H-M   'P 1'
#
loop_
_entity.id
_entity.type
_entity.pdbx_description
1 polymer ?
#
loop_
_entity_poly.entity_id
_entity_poly.type
_entity_poly.pdbx_seq_one_letter_code
_entity_poly.pdbx_strand_id
1 'polypeptide(L)'
;MKNASTTINISSSTLTILCNDELNPPLHSEHGFSILIEKSGEPTVLFDTGTTDVFIKNAFIFGKDLSKVEYIVISHGHYDHAGGLKYLTTFGKKFKVFLRKDAFLPKYSGERFTGIDWESIKDAFEFVIINEKLVKITNSIYAFGPAWMKNNFEEPDPNFQVIKNGEKVRDFFEEELNLVIDEGDGIILITGCAHRGIINIVQDAIELFGKKVRLLIGGFHLYKSPREKIQMVVSILRQLSIEQIIPLHCSGELIREILL
;
A
#
# COMPACT_ATOMS: atom_id res chain seq x y z
N MET A 1 -10.24 14.05 -10.96
CA MET A 1 -10.78 14.44 -9.63
C MET A 1 -10.21 15.75 -9.16
N LYS A 2 -11.01 16.69 -8.65
CA LYS A 2 -10.49 17.87 -7.94
C LYS A 2 -10.62 17.63 -6.43
N ASN A 3 -9.48 17.37 -5.78
CA ASN A 3 -9.24 17.56 -4.34
C ASN A 3 -9.51 16.39 -3.38
N ALA A 4 -8.89 15.22 -3.59
CA ALA A 4 -8.53 14.44 -2.41
C ALA A 4 -7.45 15.23 -1.65
N SER A 5 -7.67 15.54 -0.37
CA SER A 5 -6.64 16.18 0.45
C SER A 5 -5.42 15.26 0.49
N THR A 6 -4.26 15.76 0.05
CA THR A 6 -3.01 15.00 0.04
C THR A 6 -2.42 14.83 1.44
N THR A 7 -2.94 15.56 2.42
CA THR A 7 -2.68 15.35 3.85
C THR A 7 -3.99 15.13 4.59
N ILE A 8 -4.06 14.06 5.38
CA ILE A 8 -5.24 13.65 6.12
C ILE A 8 -4.85 13.56 7.59
N ASN A 9 -5.58 14.25 8.45
CA ASN A 9 -5.37 14.23 9.90
C ASN A 9 -6.54 13.50 10.56
N ILE A 10 -6.25 12.46 11.32
CA ILE A 10 -7.24 11.69 12.08
C ILE A 10 -6.67 11.46 13.48
N SER A 11 -7.36 12.00 14.48
CA SER A 11 -6.94 11.90 15.89
C SER A 11 -5.49 12.36 16.08
N SER A 12 -4.56 11.43 16.31
CA SER A 12 -3.14 11.69 16.57
C SER A 12 -2.22 11.35 15.39
N SER A 13 -2.81 10.98 14.26
CA SER A 13 -2.13 10.52 13.05
C SER A 13 -2.31 11.50 11.89
N THR A 14 -1.20 11.79 11.21
CA THR A 14 -1.12 12.53 9.96
C THR A 14 -0.65 11.58 8.87
N LEU A 15 -1.42 11.48 7.80
CA LEU A 15 -1.09 10.74 6.58
C LEU A 15 -0.80 11.73 5.47
N THR A 16 0.37 11.65 4.84
CA THR A 16 0.73 12.48 3.69
C THR A 16 0.98 11.61 2.47
N ILE A 17 0.12 11.73 1.45
CA ILE A 17 0.26 11.02 0.18
C ILE A 17 1.44 11.63 -0.57
N LEU A 18 2.52 10.86 -0.71
CA LEU A 18 3.76 11.29 -1.35
C LEU A 18 3.85 10.85 -2.81
N CYS A 19 3.17 9.78 -3.22
CA CYS A 19 3.11 9.33 -4.60
C CYS A 19 1.72 8.78 -4.90
N ASN A 20 1.16 9.20 -6.05
CA ASN A 20 -0.10 8.74 -6.62
C ASN A 20 -0.13 9.10 -8.11
N ASP A 21 -0.92 8.37 -8.90
CA ASP A 21 -1.08 8.57 -10.35
C ASP A 21 -1.54 9.98 -10.71
N GLU A 22 -2.30 10.61 -9.82
CA GLU A 22 -2.81 11.97 -9.99
C GLU A 22 -2.64 12.76 -8.68
N LEU A 23 -1.78 13.77 -8.70
CA LEU A 23 -1.61 14.80 -7.68
C LEU A 23 -1.63 16.18 -8.33
N ASN A 24 -2.20 17.16 -7.64
CA ASN A 24 -2.26 18.53 -8.16
C ASN A 24 -0.90 19.24 -8.00
N PRO A 25 -0.48 20.06 -8.98
CA PRO A 25 0.66 20.95 -8.81
C PRO A 25 0.57 21.78 -7.51
N PRO A 26 1.69 22.03 -6.82
CA PRO A 26 3.07 21.83 -7.27
C PRO A 26 3.62 20.40 -7.13
N LEU A 27 2.81 19.43 -6.68
CA LEU A 27 3.25 18.04 -6.49
C LEU A 27 3.48 17.35 -7.84
N HIS A 28 4.45 16.43 -7.85
CA HIS A 28 4.73 15.54 -8.97
C HIS A 28 3.86 14.30 -8.90
N SER A 29 3.42 13.78 -10.05
CA SER A 29 2.65 12.53 -10.15
C SER A 29 3.42 11.50 -10.94
N GLU A 30 3.27 10.23 -10.59
CA GLU A 30 3.71 9.08 -11.37
C GLU A 30 2.81 7.88 -11.07
N HIS A 31 2.80 6.89 -11.95
CA HIS A 31 2.17 5.62 -11.62
C HIS A 31 2.91 4.98 -10.45
N GLY A 32 2.22 4.87 -9.32
CA GLY A 32 2.76 4.27 -8.10
C GLY A 32 2.14 4.86 -6.85
N PHE A 33 2.48 4.27 -5.71
CA PHE A 33 1.91 4.65 -4.43
C PHE A 33 2.99 4.82 -3.36
N SER A 34 2.84 5.85 -2.54
CA SER A 34 3.63 6.06 -1.33
C SER A 34 2.88 6.99 -0.38
N ILE A 35 2.88 6.65 0.89
CA ILE A 35 2.25 7.45 1.94
C ILE A 35 3.13 7.51 3.20
N LEU A 36 3.36 8.71 3.70
CA LEU A 36 4.08 8.96 4.95
C LEU A 36 3.07 8.97 6.10
N ILE A 37 3.41 8.27 7.18
CA ILE A 37 2.58 8.10 8.36
C ILE A 37 3.34 8.67 9.56
N GLU A 38 2.79 9.73 10.15
CA GLU A 38 3.30 10.36 11.36
C GLU A 38 2.25 10.27 12.45
N LYS A 39 2.56 9.58 13.55
CA LYS A 39 1.71 9.51 14.74
C LYS A 39 2.43 10.10 15.93
N SER A 40 1.73 10.95 16.69
CA SER A 40 2.33 11.66 17.82
C SER A 40 2.96 10.70 18.83
N GLY A 41 4.25 10.90 19.10
CA GLY A 41 5.02 10.09 20.05
C GLY A 41 5.49 8.72 19.53
N GLU A 42 5.28 8.41 18.25
CA GLU A 42 5.71 7.16 17.62
C GLU A 42 6.71 7.39 16.48
N PRO A 43 7.53 6.37 16.12
CA PRO A 43 8.41 6.46 14.97
C PRO A 43 7.64 6.70 13.67
N THR A 44 8.20 7.53 12.78
CA THR A 44 7.63 7.78 11.45
C THR A 44 7.74 6.54 10.57
N VAL A 45 6.64 6.19 9.90
CA VAL A 45 6.56 5.04 8.99
C VAL A 45 6.32 5.53 7.57
N LEU A 46 7.03 4.97 6.60
CA LEU A 46 6.76 5.14 5.18
C LEU A 46 6.16 3.85 4.63
N PHE A 47 5.03 3.93 3.96
CA PHE A 47 4.38 2.78 3.31
C PHE A 47 4.44 2.94 1.80
N ASP A 48 5.11 1.99 1.16
CA ASP A 48 5.54 2.03 -0.25
C ASP A 48 6.36 3.28 -0.62
N THR A 49 6.96 3.25 -1.81
CA THR A 49 7.98 4.21 -2.27
C THR A 49 7.76 4.69 -3.71
N GLY A 50 6.63 4.37 -4.34
CA GLY A 50 6.40 4.72 -5.74
C GLY A 50 7.37 4.03 -6.70
N THR A 51 7.47 4.59 -7.92
CA THR A 51 8.34 4.09 -8.98
C THR A 51 9.72 4.74 -8.94
N THR A 52 9.78 6.07 -8.73
CA THR A 52 11.02 6.85 -8.80
C THR A 52 11.26 7.69 -7.54
N ASP A 53 11.91 8.85 -7.67
CA ASP A 53 12.15 9.80 -6.58
C ASP A 53 10.99 10.79 -6.36
N VAL A 54 9.84 10.60 -7.03
CA VAL A 54 8.66 11.48 -6.90
C VAL A 54 8.22 11.62 -5.44
N PHE A 55 8.19 10.52 -4.68
CA PHE A 55 7.82 10.58 -3.26
C PHE A 55 8.81 11.41 -2.42
N ILE A 56 10.11 11.42 -2.77
CA ILE A 56 11.14 12.24 -2.11
C ILE A 56 10.94 13.72 -2.45
N LYS A 57 10.71 14.03 -3.73
CA LYS A 57 10.43 15.41 -4.19
C LYS A 57 9.18 15.97 -3.53
N ASN A 58 8.11 15.17 -3.46
CA ASN A 58 6.87 15.57 -2.81
C ASN A 58 7.05 15.72 -1.30
N ALA A 59 7.81 14.85 -0.64
CA ALA A 59 8.14 15.01 0.78
C ALA A 59 8.85 16.35 1.04
N PHE A 60 9.81 16.72 0.18
CA PHE A 60 10.47 18.03 0.25
C PHE A 60 9.48 19.19 0.08
N ILE A 61 8.54 19.12 -0.88
CA ILE A 61 7.49 20.14 -1.07
C ILE A 61 6.61 20.29 0.18
N PHE A 62 6.28 19.18 0.84
CA PHE A 62 5.52 19.19 2.11
C PHE A 62 6.36 19.58 3.33
N GLY A 63 7.66 19.84 3.19
CA GLY A 63 8.57 20.10 4.30
C GLY A 63 8.79 18.88 5.21
N LYS A 64 8.60 17.65 4.69
CA LYS A 64 8.80 16.39 5.40
C LYS A 64 10.22 15.91 5.21
N ASP A 65 10.88 15.60 6.32
CA ASP A 65 12.25 15.10 6.34
C ASP A 65 12.26 13.57 6.35
N LEU A 66 12.46 12.95 5.18
CA LEU A 66 12.49 11.49 5.05
C LEU A 66 13.69 10.84 5.77
N SER A 67 14.72 11.60 6.16
CA SER A 67 15.81 11.04 6.99
C SER A 67 15.31 10.61 8.38
N LYS A 68 14.14 11.10 8.82
CA LYS A 68 13.48 10.72 10.08
C LYS A 68 12.59 9.49 9.98
N VAL A 69 12.36 8.95 8.78
CA VAL A 69 11.62 7.69 8.62
C VAL A 69 12.42 6.58 9.31
N GLU A 70 11.80 5.93 10.28
CA GLU A 70 12.41 4.84 11.04
C GLU A 70 12.13 3.51 10.34
N TYR A 71 10.89 3.30 9.91
CA TYR A 71 10.44 2.06 9.30
C TYR A 71 9.83 2.30 7.93
N ILE A 72 10.22 1.47 6.96
CA ILE A 72 9.58 1.40 5.65
C ILE A 72 8.85 0.06 5.59
N VAL A 73 7.61 0.06 5.11
CA VAL A 73 6.85 -1.17 4.89
C VAL A 73 6.49 -1.22 3.41
N ILE A 74 6.87 -2.32 2.73
CA ILE A 74 6.55 -2.54 1.33
C ILE A 74 5.34 -3.47 1.24
N SER A 75 4.28 -3.00 0.58
CA SER A 75 3.04 -3.75 0.41
C SER A 75 3.26 -4.99 -0.43
N HIS A 76 3.95 -4.90 -1.57
CA HIS A 76 4.27 -6.03 -2.45
C HIS A 76 5.42 -5.69 -3.40
N GLY A 77 5.95 -6.70 -4.08
CA GLY A 77 7.20 -6.60 -4.85
C GLY A 77 7.08 -5.93 -6.23
N HIS A 78 6.07 -5.09 -6.50
CA HIS A 78 5.95 -4.41 -7.78
C HIS A 78 6.75 -3.10 -7.85
N TYR A 79 7.20 -2.76 -9.07
CA TYR A 79 8.06 -1.61 -9.35
C TYR A 79 7.46 -0.26 -8.94
N ASP A 80 6.15 -0.12 -9.02
CA ASP A 80 5.39 1.08 -8.71
C ASP A 80 5.10 1.26 -7.21
N HIS A 81 5.59 0.32 -6.39
CA HIS A 81 5.51 0.36 -4.93
C HIS A 81 6.91 0.29 -4.29
N ALA A 82 7.81 -0.55 -4.82
CA ALA A 82 9.13 -0.76 -4.27
C ALA A 82 10.27 -0.06 -5.06
N GLY A 83 9.98 0.51 -6.23
CA GLY A 83 11.00 1.09 -7.13
C GLY A 83 11.75 2.27 -6.51
N GLY A 84 11.04 3.10 -5.75
CA GLY A 84 11.62 4.26 -5.07
C GLY A 84 12.68 3.93 -4.03
N LEU A 85 12.75 2.69 -3.52
CA LEU A 85 13.77 2.25 -2.57
C LEU A 85 15.18 2.59 -3.06
N LYS A 86 15.47 2.40 -4.35
CA LYS A 86 16.82 2.67 -4.90
C LYS A 86 17.29 4.12 -4.66
N TYR A 87 16.37 5.08 -4.59
CA TYR A 87 16.71 6.50 -4.38
C TYR A 87 17.00 6.83 -2.90
N LEU A 88 16.49 6.03 -1.95
CA LEU A 88 16.79 6.18 -0.52
C LEU A 88 18.22 5.79 -0.16
N THR A 89 18.91 5.06 -1.02
CA THR A 89 20.33 4.68 -0.83
C THR A 89 21.26 5.90 -0.70
N THR A 90 20.81 7.08 -1.16
CA THR A 90 21.57 8.34 -1.11
C THR A 90 21.52 9.04 0.24
N PHE A 91 20.68 8.60 1.18
CA PHE A 91 20.49 9.26 2.49
C PHE A 91 21.60 8.99 3.51
N GLY A 92 22.60 8.16 3.17
CA GLY A 92 23.75 7.89 4.06
C GLY A 92 23.40 7.09 5.32
N LYS A 93 22.20 6.50 5.39
CA LYS A 93 21.77 5.58 6.45
C LYS A 93 21.12 4.33 5.85
N LYS A 94 21.15 3.22 6.58
CA LYS A 94 20.38 2.02 6.22
C LYS A 94 18.99 2.14 6.85
N PHE A 95 17.96 2.24 6.01
CA PHE A 95 16.59 2.16 6.49
C PHE A 95 16.21 0.72 6.82
N LYS A 96 15.34 0.55 7.80
CA LYS A 96 14.74 -0.75 8.12
C LYS A 96 13.49 -0.96 7.27
N VAL A 97 13.50 -2.00 6.44
CA VAL A 97 12.47 -2.27 5.44
C VAL A 97 11.76 -3.58 5.79
N PHE A 98 10.49 -3.50 6.14
CA PHE A 98 9.61 -4.63 6.42
C PHE A 98 8.91 -5.07 5.14
N LEU A 99 8.98 -6.37 4.85
CA LEU A 99 8.29 -6.99 3.71
C LEU A 99 8.18 -8.50 3.93
N ARG A 100 7.34 -9.18 3.15
CA ARG A 100 7.31 -10.65 3.13
C ARG A 100 8.31 -11.19 2.10
N LYS A 101 8.90 -12.35 2.38
CA LYS A 101 9.99 -12.95 1.58
C LYS A 101 9.69 -13.07 0.07
N ASP A 102 8.43 -13.37 -0.28
CA ASP A 102 8.02 -13.60 -1.68
C ASP A 102 8.01 -12.29 -2.50
N ALA A 103 8.15 -11.11 -1.86
CA ALA A 103 8.33 -9.83 -2.54
C ALA A 103 9.65 -9.72 -3.31
N PHE A 104 10.68 -10.48 -2.91
CA PHE A 104 11.96 -10.55 -3.62
C PHE A 104 11.89 -11.35 -4.93
N LEU A 105 10.84 -12.14 -5.12
CA LEU A 105 10.73 -12.98 -6.32
C LEU A 105 10.49 -12.11 -7.56
N PRO A 106 11.04 -12.47 -8.73
CA PRO A 106 10.77 -11.78 -9.98
C PRO A 106 9.28 -11.83 -10.34
N LYS A 107 8.68 -10.66 -10.60
CA LYS A 107 7.25 -10.51 -10.93
C LYS A 107 7.06 -10.04 -12.36
N TYR A 108 5.97 -10.49 -12.97
CA TYR A 108 5.61 -10.22 -14.35
C TYR A 108 4.11 -9.99 -14.50
N SER A 109 3.73 -9.20 -15.51
CA SER A 109 2.37 -9.11 -16.05
C SER A 109 2.44 -9.51 -17.52
N GLY A 110 2.00 -10.73 -17.84
CA GLY A 110 2.35 -11.38 -19.10
C GLY A 110 3.88 -11.46 -19.27
N GLU A 111 4.42 -10.95 -20.38
CA GLU A 111 5.88 -10.94 -20.61
C GLU A 111 6.60 -9.70 -20.03
N ARG A 112 5.85 -8.71 -19.54
CA ARG A 112 6.46 -7.50 -18.97
C ARG A 112 6.93 -7.77 -17.55
N PHE A 113 8.21 -7.55 -17.27
CA PHE A 113 8.73 -7.55 -15.90
C PHE A 113 8.09 -6.39 -15.10
N THR A 114 7.55 -6.71 -13.93
CA THR A 114 6.91 -5.76 -13.01
C THR A 114 7.55 -5.77 -11.61
N GLY A 115 8.61 -6.55 -11.40
CA GLY A 115 9.38 -6.53 -10.15
C GLY A 115 10.40 -5.39 -10.08
N ILE A 116 11.30 -5.45 -9.10
CA ILE A 116 12.47 -4.56 -9.01
C ILE A 116 13.78 -5.33 -8.99
N ASP A 117 14.88 -4.63 -9.27
CA ASP A 117 16.23 -5.14 -9.13
C ASP A 117 16.68 -5.10 -7.65
N TRP A 118 16.18 -6.06 -6.87
CA TRP A 118 16.51 -6.23 -5.45
C TRP A 118 18.01 -6.43 -5.20
N GLU A 119 18.72 -7.08 -6.13
CA GLU A 119 20.14 -7.36 -6.01
C GLU A 119 20.96 -6.06 -5.96
N SER A 120 20.58 -5.05 -6.76
CA SER A 120 21.26 -3.74 -6.77
C SER A 120 21.15 -2.95 -5.46
N ILE A 121 20.20 -3.30 -4.58
CA ILE A 121 19.93 -2.59 -3.32
C ILE A 121 20.04 -3.48 -2.07
N LYS A 122 20.43 -4.75 -2.22
CA LYS A 122 20.40 -5.75 -1.13
C LYS A 122 21.17 -5.34 0.13
N ASP A 123 22.28 -4.62 -0.05
CA ASP A 123 23.18 -4.22 1.05
C ASP A 123 22.87 -2.81 1.58
N ALA A 124 21.96 -2.07 0.92
CA ALA A 124 21.63 -0.69 1.27
C ALA A 124 20.58 -0.58 2.38
N PHE A 125 19.89 -1.66 2.70
CA PHE A 125 18.78 -1.70 3.66
C PHE A 125 18.97 -2.78 4.73
N GLU A 126 18.35 -2.58 5.88
CA GLU A 126 18.13 -3.64 6.86
C GLU A 126 16.75 -4.26 6.58
N PHE A 127 16.73 -5.38 5.84
CA PHE A 127 15.46 -6.06 5.53
C PHE A 127 14.98 -6.90 6.71
N VAL A 128 13.73 -6.66 7.13
CA VAL A 128 13.02 -7.44 8.14
C VAL A 128 11.93 -8.25 7.46
N ILE A 129 12.12 -9.58 7.48
CA ILE A 129 11.22 -10.51 6.80
C ILE A 129 10.04 -10.85 7.71
N ILE A 130 8.84 -10.42 7.31
CA ILE A 130 7.59 -10.76 7.97
C ILE A 130 7.15 -12.16 7.54
N ASN A 131 6.94 -13.04 8.52
CA ASN A 131 6.43 -14.39 8.28
C ASN A 131 5.01 -14.57 8.82
N GLU A 132 4.70 -13.88 9.92
CA GLU A 132 3.43 -13.89 10.62
C GLU A 132 2.32 -13.18 9.82
N LYS A 133 1.06 -13.54 10.11
CA LYS A 133 -0.11 -12.89 9.50
C LYS A 133 -0.26 -11.43 9.94
N LEU A 134 0.16 -11.11 11.16
CA LEU A 134 0.06 -9.80 11.80
C LEU A 134 1.36 -9.52 12.55
N VAL A 135 2.01 -8.39 12.24
CA VAL A 135 3.26 -7.95 12.86
C VAL A 135 3.11 -6.51 13.32
N LYS A 136 3.60 -6.23 14.52
CA LYS A 136 3.64 -4.89 15.10
C LYS A 136 4.85 -4.12 14.55
N ILE A 137 4.61 -2.96 13.95
CA ILE A 137 5.65 -2.06 13.39
C ILE A 137 6.02 -0.99 14.41
N THR A 138 5.02 -0.34 15.01
CA THR A 138 5.18 0.62 16.12
C THR A 138 4.19 0.28 17.24
N ASN A 139 3.97 1.16 18.22
CA ASN A 139 3.05 0.88 19.31
C ASN A 139 1.60 0.71 18.82
N SER A 140 1.18 1.49 17.82
CA SER A 140 -0.16 1.43 17.25
C SER A 140 -0.22 1.04 15.78
N ILE A 141 0.92 0.91 15.08
CA ILE A 141 0.95 0.59 13.65
C ILE A 141 1.31 -0.89 13.48
N TYR A 142 0.54 -1.59 12.65
CA TYR A 142 0.67 -3.01 12.38
C TYR A 142 0.67 -3.26 10.88
N ALA A 143 1.48 -4.22 10.43
CA ALA A 143 1.39 -4.79 9.09
C ALA A 143 0.69 -6.14 9.16
N PHE A 144 -0.20 -6.42 8.22
CA PHE A 144 -0.86 -7.72 8.13
C PHE A 144 -1.03 -8.19 6.69
N GLY A 145 -1.04 -9.50 6.50
CA GLY A 145 -1.20 -10.12 5.19
C GLY A 145 -0.50 -11.47 5.07
N PRO A 146 -0.69 -12.18 3.94
CA PRO A 146 -1.58 -11.80 2.84
C PRO A 146 -3.05 -12.02 3.22
N ALA A 147 -3.99 -11.27 2.64
CA ALA A 147 -5.41 -11.39 2.99
C ALA A 147 -5.97 -12.80 2.66
N TRP A 148 -6.95 -13.26 3.44
CA TRP A 148 -7.69 -14.48 3.14
C TRP A 148 -8.71 -14.20 2.02
N MET A 149 -8.70 -15.02 0.97
CA MET A 149 -9.69 -14.94 -0.11
C MET A 149 -11.02 -15.53 0.37
N LYS A 150 -11.88 -14.69 0.96
CA LYS A 150 -13.14 -15.06 1.62
C LYS A 150 -14.34 -15.04 0.69
N ASN A 151 -14.18 -14.50 -0.51
CA ASN A 151 -15.24 -14.38 -1.51
C ASN A 151 -14.76 -14.92 -2.87
N ASN A 152 -15.70 -15.10 -3.80
CA ASN A 152 -15.45 -15.70 -5.12
C ASN A 152 -15.40 -14.66 -6.26
N PHE A 153 -15.45 -13.36 -5.95
CA PHE A 153 -15.46 -12.28 -6.95
C PHE A 153 -14.20 -11.42 -6.91
N GLU A 154 -13.43 -11.48 -5.82
CA GLU A 154 -12.09 -10.93 -5.69
C GLU A 154 -11.06 -12.05 -5.72
N GLU A 155 -10.34 -12.10 -6.82
CA GLU A 155 -9.14 -12.91 -6.98
C GLU A 155 -8.05 -12.07 -7.67
N PRO A 156 -6.77 -12.39 -7.44
CA PRO A 156 -5.67 -11.76 -8.17
C PRO A 156 -5.81 -11.92 -9.69
N ASP A 157 -5.50 -10.87 -10.45
CA ASP A 157 -5.57 -10.89 -11.92
C ASP A 157 -4.71 -12.04 -12.47
N PRO A 158 -5.28 -12.97 -13.27
CA PRO A 158 -4.57 -14.15 -13.78
C PRO A 158 -3.38 -13.82 -14.71
N ASN A 159 -3.26 -12.58 -15.18
CA ASN A 159 -2.11 -12.14 -15.97
C ASN A 159 -0.84 -11.93 -15.14
N PHE A 160 -0.95 -11.81 -13.81
CA PHE A 160 0.23 -11.68 -12.96
C PHE A 160 0.90 -13.03 -12.74
N GLN A 161 2.23 -13.02 -12.85
CA GLN A 161 3.06 -14.19 -12.76
C GLN A 161 4.29 -13.91 -11.89
N VAL A 162 4.76 -14.93 -11.19
CA VAL A 162 5.95 -14.88 -10.34
C VAL A 162 6.89 -16.02 -10.72
N ILE A 163 8.20 -15.76 -10.69
CA ILE A 163 9.21 -16.81 -10.83
C ILE A 163 9.44 -17.42 -9.46
N LYS A 164 8.91 -18.63 -9.22
CA LYS A 164 9.04 -19.36 -7.96
C LYS A 164 9.66 -20.72 -8.24
N ASN A 165 10.73 -21.05 -7.53
CA ASN A 165 11.52 -22.27 -7.74
C ASN A 165 12.00 -22.45 -9.21
N GLY A 166 12.29 -21.35 -9.90
CA GLY A 166 12.74 -21.36 -11.30
C GLY A 166 11.62 -21.44 -12.35
N GLU A 167 10.35 -21.51 -11.92
CA GLU A 167 9.21 -21.63 -12.83
C GLU A 167 8.34 -20.36 -12.81
N LYS A 168 7.84 -19.97 -13.99
CA LYS A 168 6.89 -18.86 -14.14
C LYS A 168 5.47 -19.37 -13.88
N VAL A 169 4.94 -19.07 -12.70
CA VAL A 169 3.60 -19.52 -12.25
C VAL A 169 2.68 -18.31 -12.01
N ARG A 170 1.37 -18.53 -11.92
CA ARG A 170 0.41 -17.47 -11.54
C ARG A 170 0.79 -16.88 -10.18
N ASP A 171 0.78 -15.55 -10.08
CA ASP A 171 1.03 -14.86 -8.83
C ASP A 171 -0.28 -14.71 -8.05
N PHE A 172 -0.28 -15.21 -6.81
CA PHE A 172 -1.37 -15.06 -5.86
C PHE A 172 -1.06 -14.01 -4.79
N PHE A 173 0.05 -13.27 -4.91
CA PHE A 173 0.43 -12.20 -4.00
C PHE A 173 0.52 -12.67 -2.53
N GLU A 174 1.21 -13.79 -2.31
CA GLU A 174 1.46 -14.35 -0.97
C GLU A 174 2.32 -13.41 -0.08
N GLU A 175 2.95 -12.42 -0.70
CA GLU A 175 3.71 -11.37 -0.05
C GLU A 175 2.90 -10.12 0.32
N GLU A 176 1.66 -9.99 -0.16
CA GLU A 176 0.91 -8.72 -0.01
C GLU A 176 0.70 -8.36 1.46
N LEU A 177 1.10 -7.15 1.83
CA LEU A 177 0.93 -6.54 3.14
C LEU A 177 0.04 -5.30 3.04
N ASN A 178 -0.72 -5.09 4.10
CA ASN A 178 -1.52 -3.91 4.36
C ASN A 178 -1.14 -3.34 5.73
N LEU A 179 -1.39 -2.06 5.95
CA LEU A 179 -1.13 -1.41 7.24
C LEU A 179 -2.42 -1.07 7.96
N VAL A 180 -2.40 -1.24 9.29
CA VAL A 180 -3.41 -0.74 10.20
C VAL A 180 -2.77 0.22 11.19
N ILE A 181 -3.40 1.37 11.39
CA ILE A 181 -3.14 2.25 12.52
C ILE A 181 -4.31 2.13 13.49
N ASP A 182 -4.03 1.69 14.71
CA ASP A 182 -5.01 1.61 15.79
C ASP A 182 -5.15 2.97 16.48
N GLU A 183 -6.31 3.63 16.32
CA GLU A 183 -6.63 4.91 16.96
C GLU A 183 -7.43 4.74 18.27
N GLY A 184 -7.53 3.50 18.79
CA GLY A 184 -8.28 3.18 20.00
C GLY A 184 -9.77 2.93 19.72
N ASP A 185 -10.47 3.93 19.20
CA ASP A 185 -11.93 3.89 18.90
C ASP A 185 -12.27 3.32 17.50
N GLY A 186 -11.25 3.01 16.72
CA GLY A 186 -11.36 2.44 15.39
C GLY A 186 -9.98 2.34 14.72
N ILE A 187 -9.96 1.85 13.49
CA ILE A 187 -8.72 1.66 12.73
C ILE A 187 -8.68 2.50 11.46
N ILE A 188 -7.49 2.93 11.09
CA ILE A 188 -7.16 3.41 9.74
C ILE A 188 -6.53 2.24 9.01
N LEU A 189 -7.12 1.83 7.89
CA LEU A 189 -6.64 0.76 7.02
C LEU A 189 -6.03 1.36 5.75
N ILE A 190 -4.77 1.03 5.51
CA ILE A 190 -3.97 1.50 4.38
C ILE A 190 -3.59 0.30 3.52
N THR A 191 -3.83 0.40 2.21
CA THR A 191 -3.58 -0.67 1.23
C THR A 191 -2.63 -0.18 0.13
N GLY A 192 -1.80 -1.08 -0.41
CA GLY A 192 -0.96 -0.79 -1.57
C GLY A 192 -1.79 -0.85 -2.85
N CYS A 193 -1.93 -2.07 -3.40
CA CYS A 193 -2.79 -2.34 -4.57
C CYS A 193 -4.06 -3.12 -4.23
N ALA A 194 -4.10 -3.92 -3.16
CA ALA A 194 -5.20 -4.83 -2.84
C ALA A 194 -5.45 -5.90 -3.93
N HIS A 195 -4.39 -6.54 -4.42
CA HIS A 195 -4.46 -7.64 -5.40
C HIS A 195 -5.28 -8.82 -4.90
N ARG A 196 -5.29 -9.08 -3.58
CA ARG A 196 -6.15 -10.10 -2.97
C ARG A 196 -7.59 -9.65 -2.71
N GLY A 197 -7.98 -8.46 -3.14
CA GLY A 197 -9.34 -7.95 -2.99
C GLY A 197 -9.50 -7.03 -1.79
N ILE A 198 -10.12 -5.88 -2.04
CA ILE A 198 -10.35 -4.87 -1.00
C ILE A 198 -11.37 -5.33 0.03
N ILE A 199 -12.40 -6.10 -0.35
CA ILE A 199 -13.37 -6.65 0.61
C ILE A 199 -12.69 -7.69 1.51
N ASN A 200 -11.88 -8.59 0.93
CA ASN A 200 -11.09 -9.56 1.69
C ASN A 200 -10.19 -8.89 2.73
N ILE A 201 -9.47 -7.83 2.33
CA ILE A 201 -8.56 -7.08 3.22
C ILE A 201 -9.32 -6.38 4.34
N VAL A 202 -10.43 -5.69 4.03
CA VAL A 202 -11.24 -5.00 5.03
C VAL A 202 -11.82 -5.98 6.05
N GLN A 203 -12.34 -7.12 5.59
CA GLN A 203 -12.88 -8.15 6.48
C GLN A 203 -11.80 -8.76 7.38
N ASP A 204 -10.59 -9.01 6.85
CA ASP A 204 -9.45 -9.45 7.65
C ASP A 204 -9.06 -8.42 8.70
N ALA A 205 -9.03 -7.13 8.36
CA ALA A 205 -8.71 -6.07 9.32
C ALA A 205 -9.76 -5.98 10.44
N ILE A 206 -11.05 -6.06 10.11
CA ILE A 206 -12.12 -6.05 11.11
C ILE A 206 -12.00 -7.27 12.04
N GLU A 207 -11.71 -8.45 11.51
CA GLU A 207 -11.56 -9.68 12.30
C GLU A 207 -10.32 -9.63 13.21
N LEU A 208 -9.18 -9.19 12.69
CA LEU A 208 -7.92 -9.15 13.43
C LEU A 208 -7.94 -8.13 14.58
N PHE A 209 -8.63 -7.00 14.40
CA PHE A 209 -8.59 -5.89 15.37
C PHE A 209 -9.89 -5.74 16.17
N GLY A 210 -10.99 -6.39 15.76
CA GLY A 210 -12.29 -6.28 16.43
C GLY A 210 -12.84 -4.85 16.47
N LYS A 211 -12.45 -4.01 15.50
CA LYS A 211 -12.70 -2.57 15.48
C LYS A 211 -13.32 -2.14 14.15
N LYS A 212 -14.11 -1.07 14.19
CA LYS A 212 -14.63 -0.41 12.97
C LYS A 212 -13.50 0.25 12.18
N VAL A 213 -13.64 0.26 10.86
CA VAL A 213 -12.73 0.98 9.97
C VAL A 213 -13.20 2.43 9.85
N ARG A 214 -12.40 3.36 10.35
CA ARG A 214 -12.68 4.81 10.26
C ARG A 214 -12.25 5.35 8.91
N LEU A 215 -11.06 4.99 8.46
CA LEU A 215 -10.54 5.36 7.15
C LEU A 215 -10.04 4.12 6.43
N LEU A 216 -10.49 3.95 5.18
CA LEU A 216 -9.88 3.06 4.21
C LEU A 216 -9.20 3.91 3.12
N ILE A 217 -7.90 3.74 2.93
CA ILE A 217 -7.12 4.53 1.95
C ILE A 217 -6.11 3.66 1.21
N GLY A 218 -5.90 3.94 -0.08
CA GLY A 218 -4.91 3.23 -0.91
C GLY A 218 -5.47 2.73 -2.24
N GLY A 219 -4.74 1.85 -2.90
CA GLY A 219 -5.17 1.24 -4.16
C GLY A 219 -6.07 0.03 -3.96
N PHE A 220 -7.13 -0.08 -4.76
CA PHE A 220 -8.11 -1.18 -4.68
C PHE A 220 -8.06 -2.15 -5.89
N HIS A 221 -7.17 -1.91 -6.85
CA HIS A 221 -6.99 -2.68 -8.11
C HIS A 221 -8.25 -2.87 -8.98
N LEU A 222 -9.16 -1.89 -9.00
CA LEU A 222 -10.43 -1.99 -9.71
C LEU A 222 -10.45 -1.29 -11.08
N TYR A 223 -9.37 -0.65 -11.51
CA TYR A 223 -9.35 0.15 -12.76
C TYR A 223 -9.70 -0.63 -14.04
N LYS A 224 -9.49 -1.95 -14.06
CA LYS A 224 -9.88 -2.86 -15.16
C LYS A 224 -11.12 -3.70 -14.85
N SER A 225 -11.73 -3.53 -13.69
CA SER A 225 -12.88 -4.34 -13.29
C SER A 225 -14.15 -3.87 -14.03
N PRO A 226 -15.05 -4.80 -14.41
CA PRO A 226 -16.36 -4.45 -14.94
C PRO A 226 -17.16 -3.58 -13.95
N ARG A 227 -18.04 -2.73 -14.48
CA ARG A 227 -18.86 -1.80 -13.70
C ARG A 227 -19.69 -2.51 -12.63
N GLU A 228 -20.23 -3.68 -12.94
CA GLU A 228 -21.05 -4.49 -12.05
C GLU A 228 -20.25 -4.94 -10.83
N LYS A 229 -19.00 -5.36 -11.02
CA LYS A 229 -18.07 -5.73 -9.94
C LYS A 229 -17.77 -4.51 -9.06
N ILE A 230 -17.51 -3.36 -9.66
CA ILE A 230 -17.24 -2.11 -8.91
C ILE A 230 -18.45 -1.70 -8.07
N GLN A 231 -19.66 -1.74 -8.64
CA GLN A 231 -20.89 -1.42 -7.91
C GLN A 231 -21.15 -2.38 -6.75
N MET A 232 -20.88 -3.67 -6.94
CA MET A 232 -20.97 -4.67 -5.88
C MET A 232 -19.97 -4.39 -4.75
N VAL A 233 -18.70 -4.13 -5.08
CA VAL A 233 -17.67 -3.77 -4.08
C VAL A 233 -18.09 -2.53 -3.30
N VAL A 234 -18.55 -1.47 -3.97
CA VAL A 234 -19.03 -0.26 -3.29
C VAL A 234 -20.24 -0.54 -2.39
N SER A 235 -21.18 -1.38 -2.83
CA SER A 235 -22.33 -1.78 -2.01
C SER A 235 -21.88 -2.46 -0.71
N ILE A 236 -20.93 -3.39 -0.80
CA ILE A 236 -20.39 -4.10 0.37
C ILE A 236 -19.62 -3.14 1.28
N LEU A 237 -18.76 -2.26 0.72
CA LEU A 237 -18.03 -1.26 1.51
C LEU A 237 -18.99 -0.33 2.29
N ARG A 238 -20.12 0.06 1.69
CA ARG A 238 -21.17 0.85 2.36
C ARG A 238 -21.85 0.07 3.48
N GLN A 239 -22.11 -1.23 3.30
CA GLN A 239 -22.67 -2.09 4.34
C GLN A 239 -21.73 -2.27 5.54
N LEU A 240 -20.41 -2.30 5.28
CA LEU A 240 -19.38 -2.36 6.31
C LEU A 240 -19.25 -1.05 7.13
N SER A 241 -20.02 -0.01 6.79
CA SER A 241 -20.13 1.25 7.55
C SER A 241 -18.78 1.94 7.80
N ILE A 242 -17.90 1.91 6.79
CA ILE A 242 -16.61 2.60 6.81
C ILE A 242 -16.87 4.12 6.77
N GLU A 243 -16.31 4.88 7.73
CA GLU A 243 -16.63 6.32 7.86
C GLU A 243 -16.12 7.12 6.67
N GLN A 244 -14.93 6.80 6.17
CA GLN A 244 -14.32 7.46 5.02
C GLN A 244 -13.55 6.46 4.15
N ILE A 245 -13.71 6.58 2.83
CA ILE A 245 -13.02 5.74 1.84
C ILE A 245 -12.33 6.65 0.83
N ILE A 246 -11.02 6.50 0.67
CA ILE A 246 -10.18 7.28 -0.24
C ILE A 246 -9.48 6.32 -1.22
N PRO A 247 -10.17 5.96 -2.32
CA PRO A 247 -9.56 5.17 -3.40
C PRO A 247 -8.47 5.98 -4.12
N LEU A 248 -7.26 5.44 -4.15
CA LEU A 248 -6.08 6.00 -4.80
C LEU A 248 -5.51 5.04 -5.85
N HIS A 249 -4.44 5.45 -6.53
CA HIS A 249 -3.62 4.62 -7.39
C HIS A 249 -4.44 3.76 -8.39
N CYS A 250 -4.23 2.45 -8.41
CA CYS A 250 -4.86 1.46 -9.30
C CYS A 250 -6.38 1.25 -9.11
N SER A 251 -7.06 2.08 -8.30
CA SER A 251 -8.51 1.96 -8.08
C SER A 251 -9.34 2.29 -9.32
N GLY A 252 -8.90 3.23 -10.16
CA GLY A 252 -9.61 3.69 -11.36
C GLY A 252 -10.70 4.73 -11.11
N GLU A 253 -11.10 5.46 -12.15
CA GLU A 253 -12.01 6.61 -12.05
C GLU A 253 -13.42 6.23 -11.59
N LEU A 254 -13.97 5.13 -12.10
CA LEU A 254 -15.37 4.75 -11.86
C LEU A 254 -15.68 4.53 -10.36
N ILE A 255 -14.82 3.83 -9.61
CA ILE A 255 -15.07 3.65 -8.16
C ILE A 255 -14.92 4.99 -7.42
N ARG A 256 -13.96 5.81 -7.82
CA ARG A 256 -13.74 7.13 -7.23
C ARG A 256 -14.98 8.01 -7.45
N GLU A 257 -15.62 7.95 -8.61
CA GLU A 257 -16.87 8.66 -8.91
C GLU A 257 -18.08 8.16 -8.10
N ILE A 258 -18.22 6.84 -7.91
CA ILE A 258 -19.38 6.28 -7.18
C ILE A 258 -19.28 6.55 -5.66
N LEU A 259 -18.07 6.69 -5.13
CA LEU A 259 -17.81 6.94 -3.70
C LEU A 259 -17.82 8.43 -3.31
N LEU A 260 -17.85 9.35 -4.29
CA LEU A 260 -18.18 10.77 -4.05
C LEU A 260 -19.64 10.93 -3.62
#